data_AF-A0A8D8KU30-F1
#
_entry.id   AF-A0A8D8KU30-F1
#
_cell.length_a   1.000
_cell.length_b   1.000
_cell.length_c   1.000
_cell.angle_alpha   90.00
_cell.angle_beta   90.00
_cell.angle_gamma   90.00
#
_symmetry.space_group_name_H-M   'P 1'
#
loop_
_entity.id
_entity.type
_entity.pdbx_description
1 polymer ?
#
loop_
_entity_poly.entity_id
_entity_poly.type
_entity_poly.pdbx_seq_one_letter_code
_entity_poly.pdbx_strand_id
1 'polypeptide(L)'
;MAPCYDDYIGKDRRSASGRALPENRELMAQVQAALNVNADAEAPPPGLFNMFGVFFCEFINGDMLGRVMKRVRTATEGLRGCRADGRGVSRHKSALTEPLAISRADPNYGPQGVECLNFNPIESANDFCEVTYSRKRNSATSYLDLSHVYGDGKFDKHGKLQTGHCGASVETAKLHVIALQFLIVGGLFSQLHNYCVDQVMACGHHDLLENAVEKCRALTIGVYQRIVYEEVLPVLFGRSFYERCNFNCEYDPTLESVVSSSYINGPGRFQHIWIPENLTYVANGRAYQKPLFEFFEEYENFVCSNALAGVLNDPIRTGGLSDSVRF
;
A
#
# COMPACT_ATOMS: atom_id res chain seq x y z
N MET A 1 -7.49 -20.21 -7.85
CA MET A 1 -6.24 -21.00 -7.78
C MET A 1 -6.15 -21.68 -6.41
N ALA A 2 -5.71 -22.94 -6.36
CA ALA A 2 -5.50 -23.64 -5.09
C ALA A 2 -4.24 -23.12 -4.37
N PRO A 3 -4.22 -23.07 -3.02
CA PRO A 3 -3.01 -22.76 -2.27
C PRO A 3 -1.89 -23.76 -2.58
N CYS A 4 -0.65 -23.27 -2.63
CA CYS A 4 0.51 -24.10 -2.92
C CYS A 4 1.37 -24.26 -1.66
N TYR A 5 0.99 -25.18 -0.77
CA TYR A 5 1.77 -25.58 0.41
C TYR A 5 2.41 -26.96 0.19
N ASP A 6 3.54 -27.23 0.84
CA ASP A 6 4.22 -28.54 0.75
C ASP A 6 3.38 -29.67 1.39
N ASP A 7 2.58 -29.33 2.41
CA ASP A 7 1.67 -30.24 3.12
C ASP A 7 0.19 -29.98 2.80
N TYR A 8 -0.11 -29.14 1.79
CA TYR A 8 -1.46 -28.67 1.43
C TYR A 8 -2.20 -27.87 2.51
N ILE A 9 -1.58 -27.60 3.67
CA ILE A 9 -2.23 -26.93 4.81
C ILE A 9 -1.56 -25.58 5.11
N GLY A 10 -0.25 -25.57 5.33
CA GLY A 10 0.45 -24.36 5.75
C GLY A 10 1.97 -24.43 5.78
N LYS A 11 2.58 -25.59 5.52
CA LYS A 11 4.04 -25.72 5.43
C LYS A 11 4.56 -25.08 4.15
N ASP A 12 5.62 -24.30 4.28
CA ASP A 12 6.25 -23.62 3.17
C ASP A 12 6.56 -24.56 2.01
N ARG A 13 6.21 -24.08 0.82
CA ARG A 13 6.36 -24.81 -0.42
C ARG A 13 7.82 -25.20 -0.67
N ARG A 14 8.02 -26.36 -1.29
CA ARG A 14 9.31 -26.76 -1.86
C ARG A 14 9.39 -26.50 -3.36
N SER A 15 10.62 -26.35 -3.87
CA SER A 15 10.84 -26.28 -5.33
C SER A 15 10.32 -27.53 -6.03
N ALA A 16 10.13 -27.47 -7.36
CA ALA A 16 9.76 -28.64 -8.15
C ALA A 16 10.77 -29.81 -8.02
N SER A 17 12.02 -29.51 -7.63
CA SER A 17 13.07 -30.49 -7.35
C SER A 17 13.06 -31.07 -5.92
N GLY A 18 12.14 -30.63 -5.05
CA GLY A 18 12.09 -31.00 -3.62
C GLY A 18 13.08 -30.23 -2.73
N ARG A 19 14.01 -29.47 -3.31
CA ARG A 19 14.92 -28.56 -2.59
C ARG A 19 14.17 -27.40 -1.95
N ALA A 20 14.75 -26.86 -0.88
CA ALA A 20 14.28 -25.61 -0.25
C ALA A 20 14.22 -24.47 -1.28
N LEU A 21 13.31 -23.53 -1.06
CA LEU A 21 13.23 -22.32 -1.88
C LEU A 21 14.44 -21.42 -1.59
N PRO A 22 14.85 -20.57 -2.55
CA PRO A 22 15.88 -19.56 -2.30
C PRO A 22 15.48 -18.64 -1.14
N GLU A 23 16.47 -18.19 -0.37
CA GLU A 23 16.24 -17.17 0.65
C GLU A 23 15.71 -15.89 0.01
N ASN A 24 14.61 -15.35 0.54
CA ASN A 24 13.91 -14.21 -0.07
C ASN A 24 14.84 -13.01 -0.30
N ARG A 25 15.67 -12.66 0.69
CA ARG A 25 16.56 -11.50 0.57
C ARG A 25 17.66 -11.71 -0.45
N GLU A 26 18.20 -12.92 -0.54
CA GLU A 26 19.21 -13.27 -1.54
C GLU A 26 18.63 -13.16 -2.95
N LEU A 27 17.43 -13.71 -3.16
CA LEU A 27 16.71 -13.57 -4.42
C LEU A 27 16.49 -12.09 -4.79
N MET A 28 16.03 -11.28 -3.84
CA MET A 28 15.82 -9.84 -4.08
C MET A 28 17.12 -9.09 -4.40
N ALA A 29 18.24 -9.43 -3.74
CA ALA A 29 19.54 -8.84 -4.04
C ALA A 29 20.03 -9.20 -5.46
N GLN A 30 19.80 -10.44 -5.89
CA GLN A 30 20.11 -10.89 -7.26
C GLN A 30 19.22 -10.21 -8.30
N VAL A 31 17.91 -10.09 -8.04
CA VAL A 31 16.98 -9.37 -8.92
C VAL A 31 17.36 -7.89 -9.01
N GLN A 32 17.69 -7.24 -7.90
CA GLN A 32 18.15 -5.86 -7.89
C GLN A 32 19.43 -5.71 -8.71
N ALA A 33 20.41 -6.60 -8.54
CA ALA A 33 21.63 -6.58 -9.33
C ALA A 33 21.32 -6.72 -10.84
N ALA A 34 20.42 -7.63 -11.22
CA ALA A 34 20.02 -7.82 -12.61
C ALA A 34 19.28 -6.60 -13.20
N LEU A 35 18.45 -5.92 -12.40
CA LEU A 35 17.75 -4.70 -12.81
C LEU A 35 18.71 -3.52 -12.95
N ASN A 36 19.70 -3.40 -12.06
CA ASN A 36 20.68 -2.32 -12.10
C ASN A 36 21.63 -2.38 -13.31
N VAL A 37 21.80 -3.56 -13.94
CA VAL A 37 22.60 -3.71 -15.16
C VAL A 37 22.00 -2.92 -16.35
N ASN A 38 20.74 -2.49 -16.28
CA ASN A 38 20.08 -1.67 -17.30
C ASN A 38 19.75 -0.24 -16.82
N ALA A 39 20.43 0.25 -15.77
CA ALA A 39 20.19 1.59 -15.21
C ALA A 39 20.53 2.76 -16.17
N ASP A 40 21.26 2.48 -17.25
CA ASP A 40 21.57 3.43 -18.34
C ASP A 40 20.43 3.57 -19.36
N ALA A 41 19.29 2.90 -19.17
CA ALA A 41 18.12 3.10 -20.01
C ALA A 41 17.58 4.53 -19.85
N GLU A 42 17.38 5.22 -20.99
CA GLU A 42 16.84 6.58 -21.03
C GLU A 42 15.58 6.70 -20.17
N ALA A 43 15.42 7.86 -19.52
CA ALA A 43 14.17 8.19 -18.85
C ALA A 43 13.03 7.95 -19.85
N PRO A 44 12.00 7.16 -19.49
CA PRO A 44 10.94 6.86 -20.43
C PRO A 44 10.30 8.18 -20.90
N PRO A 45 9.81 8.23 -22.15
CA PRO A 45 9.12 9.41 -22.65
C PRO A 45 8.03 9.81 -21.63
N PRO A 46 7.82 11.13 -21.42
CA PRO A 46 6.83 11.61 -20.45
C PRO A 46 5.49 10.90 -20.67
N GLY A 47 5.15 10.02 -19.74
CA GLY A 47 3.95 9.20 -19.76
C GLY A 47 2.82 9.82 -18.95
N LEU A 48 1.59 9.44 -19.26
CA LEU A 48 0.34 9.90 -18.65
C LEU A 48 0.18 9.65 -17.13
N PHE A 49 1.19 9.09 -16.45
CA PHE A 49 1.15 8.69 -15.03
C PHE A 49 2.42 9.14 -14.31
N ASN A 50 2.28 10.02 -13.32
CA ASN A 50 3.36 10.58 -12.47
C ASN A 50 3.39 9.91 -11.09
N MET A 51 4.34 10.27 -10.23
CA MET A 51 4.48 9.66 -8.90
C MET A 51 3.24 9.83 -8.02
N PHE A 52 2.44 10.89 -8.19
CA PHE A 52 1.13 11.00 -7.54
C PHE A 52 0.24 9.79 -7.83
N GLY A 53 0.22 9.31 -9.08
CA GLY A 53 -0.50 8.11 -9.48
C GLY A 53 -0.04 6.85 -8.72
N VAL A 54 1.25 6.70 -8.44
CA VAL A 54 1.78 5.57 -7.66
C VAL A 54 1.22 5.59 -6.24
N PHE A 55 1.29 6.75 -5.57
CA PHE A 55 0.75 6.90 -4.21
C PHE A 55 -0.78 6.81 -4.18
N PHE A 56 -1.46 7.23 -5.25
CA PHE A 56 -2.90 7.01 -5.38
C PHE A 56 -3.22 5.51 -5.54
N CYS A 57 -2.41 4.74 -6.28
CA CYS A 57 -2.54 3.27 -6.32
C CYS A 57 -2.29 2.62 -4.95
N GLU A 58 -1.31 3.11 -4.20
CA GLU A 58 -1.07 2.66 -2.83
C GLU A 58 -2.29 2.94 -1.93
N PHE A 59 -2.89 4.12 -2.06
CA PHE A 59 -4.12 4.50 -1.38
C PHE A 59 -5.30 3.61 -1.75
N ILE A 60 -5.48 3.29 -3.04
CA ILE A 60 -6.51 2.35 -3.52
C ILE A 60 -6.32 0.97 -2.90
N ASN A 61 -5.09 0.46 -2.89
CA ASN A 61 -4.78 -0.80 -2.24
C ASN A 61 -5.05 -0.74 -0.73
N GLY A 62 -4.73 0.37 -0.07
CA GLY A 62 -5.00 0.58 1.35
C GLY A 62 -6.49 0.56 1.70
N ASP A 63 -7.36 0.92 0.76
CA ASP A 63 -8.82 0.85 0.94
C ASP A 63 -9.34 -0.59 1.00
N MET A 64 -8.80 -1.44 0.14
CA MET A 64 -9.27 -2.82 0.04
C MET A 64 -8.49 -3.81 0.93
N LEU A 65 -7.31 -3.42 1.44
CA LEU A 65 -6.33 -4.34 2.04
C LEU A 65 -5.90 -3.92 3.45
N GLY A 66 -6.62 -4.42 4.46
CA GLY A 66 -6.26 -4.30 5.86
C GLY A 66 -5.35 -5.44 6.32
N ARG A 67 -4.21 -5.10 6.93
CA ARG A 67 -3.22 -6.09 7.37
C ARG A 67 -3.27 -6.29 8.87
N VAL A 68 -3.36 -7.54 9.29
CA VAL A 68 -3.20 -7.94 10.69
C VAL A 68 -2.00 -8.87 10.78
N MET A 69 -0.91 -8.39 11.34
CA MET A 69 0.30 -9.19 11.54
C MET A 69 0.13 -10.05 12.79
N LYS A 70 0.65 -11.28 12.77
CA LYS A 70 0.80 -12.11 13.98
C LYS A 70 1.61 -11.32 15.00
N ARG A 71 0.95 -10.93 16.10
CA ARG A 71 1.45 -9.85 16.95
C ARG A 71 2.53 -10.31 17.92
N VAL A 72 3.51 -9.42 18.04
CA VAL A 72 4.36 -9.13 19.19
C VAL A 72 3.78 -7.80 19.71
N ARG A 73 3.32 -7.73 20.97
CA ARG A 73 2.50 -6.58 21.45
C ARG A 73 3.27 -5.25 21.45
N THR A 74 4.59 -5.27 21.55
CA THR A 74 5.45 -4.08 21.38
C THR A 74 6.72 -4.45 20.63
N ALA A 75 7.41 -3.48 20.03
CA ALA A 75 8.66 -3.73 19.32
C ALA A 75 9.68 -4.46 20.20
N THR A 76 9.74 -4.17 21.50
CA THR A 76 10.66 -4.73 22.50
C THR A 76 10.10 -5.91 23.30
N GLU A 77 8.78 -6.06 23.43
CA GLU A 77 8.15 -7.11 24.22
C GLU A 77 7.29 -8.01 23.32
N GLY A 78 7.89 -9.15 22.96
CA GLY A 78 7.22 -10.30 22.39
C GLY A 78 8.18 -11.18 21.60
N LEU A 79 7.63 -12.14 20.88
CA LEU A 79 8.39 -13.16 20.17
C LEU A 79 9.07 -12.55 18.94
N ARG A 80 10.38 -12.31 19.00
CA ARG A 80 11.18 -11.87 17.86
C ARG A 80 11.78 -13.07 17.13
N GLY A 81 11.69 -13.06 15.80
CA GLY A 81 12.39 -14.03 14.96
C GLY A 81 13.89 -13.75 14.90
N CYS A 82 14.29 -12.47 14.99
CA CYS A 82 15.69 -12.05 15.00
C CYS A 82 16.18 -11.75 16.43
N ARG A 83 17.50 -11.82 16.62
CA ARG A 83 18.15 -11.30 17.82
C ARG A 83 17.94 -9.78 17.92
N ALA A 84 17.93 -9.26 19.14
CA ALA A 84 17.70 -7.83 19.37
C ALA A 84 18.79 -6.93 18.77
N ASP A 85 20.00 -7.45 18.58
CA ASP A 85 21.12 -6.78 17.93
C ASP A 85 21.12 -6.89 16.40
N GLY A 86 20.13 -7.58 15.80
CA GLY A 86 20.05 -7.80 14.35
C GLY A 86 21.11 -8.76 13.79
N ARG A 87 21.98 -9.33 14.63
CA ARG A 87 23.13 -10.17 14.22
C ARG A 87 22.76 -11.65 14.07
N GLY A 88 21.59 -11.90 13.49
CA GLY A 88 21.12 -13.24 13.14
C GLY A 88 19.79 -13.63 13.78
N VAL A 89 19.36 -14.84 13.42
CA VAL A 89 18.10 -15.44 13.88
C VAL A 89 18.16 -15.75 15.38
N SER A 90 17.07 -15.48 16.09
CA SER A 90 16.92 -15.80 17.51
C SER A 90 16.87 -17.32 17.73
N ARG A 91 17.53 -17.80 18.80
CA ARG A 91 17.40 -19.19 19.25
C ARG A 91 15.99 -19.54 19.72
N HIS A 92 15.21 -18.52 20.09
CA HIS A 92 13.85 -18.65 20.61
C HIS A 92 12.80 -18.28 19.56
N LYS A 93 13.06 -18.56 18.27
CA LYS A 93 12.07 -18.32 17.21
C LYS A 93 10.79 -19.12 17.48
N SER A 94 9.65 -18.50 17.20
CA SER A 94 8.34 -19.13 17.39
C SER A 94 7.66 -19.35 16.04
N ALA A 95 6.59 -20.16 16.02
CA ALA A 95 5.74 -20.30 14.84
C ALA A 95 4.96 -19.02 14.46
N LEU A 96 5.06 -17.97 15.28
CA LEU A 96 4.46 -16.64 15.03
C LEU A 96 5.45 -15.68 14.36
N THR A 97 6.68 -16.10 14.10
CA THR A 97 7.75 -15.29 13.52
C THR A 97 8.35 -15.99 12.32
N GLU A 98 8.64 -15.25 11.26
CA GLU A 98 9.29 -15.78 10.05
C GLU A 98 10.50 -14.90 9.69
N PRO A 99 11.58 -14.95 10.49
CA PRO A 99 12.72 -14.06 10.32
C PRO A 99 13.44 -14.27 8.98
N LEU A 100 13.85 -13.18 8.36
CA LEU A 100 14.60 -13.21 7.12
C LEU A 100 16.09 -13.14 7.43
N ALA A 101 16.81 -14.24 7.22
CA ALA A 101 18.27 -14.26 7.35
C ALA A 101 18.90 -13.40 6.25
N ILE A 102 19.93 -12.65 6.60
CA ILE A 102 20.67 -11.80 5.67
C ILE A 102 22.12 -12.28 5.58
N SER A 103 22.61 -12.45 4.36
CA SER A 103 24.01 -12.75 4.11
C SER A 103 24.89 -11.56 4.51
N ARG A 104 26.07 -11.84 5.08
CA ARG A 104 27.09 -10.79 5.32
C ARG A 104 27.60 -10.14 4.04
N ALA A 105 27.46 -10.84 2.91
CA ALA A 105 27.78 -10.32 1.58
C ALA A 105 26.62 -9.52 0.95
N ASP A 106 25.50 -9.32 1.66
CA ASP A 106 24.42 -8.48 1.17
C ASP A 106 24.94 -7.05 0.93
N PRO A 107 24.76 -6.49 -0.28
CA PRO A 107 25.36 -5.22 -0.63
C PRO A 107 24.81 -4.03 0.18
N ASN A 108 23.60 -4.15 0.73
CA ASN A 108 22.94 -3.06 1.45
C ASN A 108 23.08 -3.23 2.98
N TYR A 109 22.77 -4.43 3.49
CA TYR A 109 22.71 -4.70 4.93
C TYR A 109 24.02 -5.21 5.51
N GLY A 110 24.86 -5.87 4.70
CA GLY A 110 26.17 -6.38 5.11
C GLY A 110 27.09 -5.30 5.70
N PRO A 111 27.28 -4.14 5.03
CA PRO A 111 28.07 -3.02 5.56
C PRO A 111 27.55 -2.47 6.89
N GLN A 112 26.26 -2.63 7.18
CA GLN A 112 25.61 -2.17 8.41
C GLN A 112 25.68 -3.22 9.54
N GLY A 113 26.24 -4.40 9.26
CA GLY A 113 26.31 -5.51 10.22
C GLY A 113 24.95 -6.12 10.54
N VAL A 114 23.94 -5.94 9.68
CA VAL A 114 22.61 -6.52 9.84
C VAL A 114 22.59 -7.91 9.20
N GLU A 115 22.32 -8.93 10.00
CA GLU A 115 22.31 -10.35 9.57
C GLU A 115 20.90 -10.97 9.65
N CYS A 116 19.88 -10.20 10.08
CA CYS A 116 18.49 -10.67 10.18
C CYS A 116 17.48 -9.52 10.15
N LEU A 117 16.45 -9.60 9.31
CA LEU A 117 15.28 -8.71 9.35
C LEU A 117 14.13 -9.40 10.06
N ASN A 118 13.58 -8.74 11.08
CA ASN A 118 12.45 -9.30 11.82
C ASN A 118 11.18 -9.19 10.97
N PHE A 119 10.55 -10.33 10.70
CA PHE A 119 9.32 -10.40 9.93
C PHE A 119 8.32 -11.32 10.63
N ASN A 120 7.07 -10.90 10.68
CA ASN A 120 5.97 -11.66 11.26
C ASN A 120 4.97 -11.99 10.15
N PRO A 121 4.39 -13.21 10.10
CA PRO A 121 3.39 -13.53 9.09
C PRO A 121 2.09 -12.74 9.33
N ILE A 122 1.29 -12.57 8.27
CA ILE A 122 -0.10 -12.12 8.40
C ILE A 122 -0.92 -13.20 9.13
N GLU A 123 -1.84 -12.75 9.98
CA GLU A 123 -2.81 -13.58 10.68
C GLU A 123 -3.66 -14.41 9.72
N SER A 124 -4.02 -15.60 10.17
CA SER A 124 -4.89 -16.49 9.39
C SER A 124 -6.35 -16.19 9.73
N ALA A 125 -7.21 -16.23 8.71
CA ALA A 125 -8.66 -16.16 8.85
C ALA A 125 -9.20 -17.57 9.15
N ASN A 126 -8.92 -18.06 10.36
CA ASN A 126 -9.38 -19.37 10.84
C ASN A 126 -9.74 -19.25 12.33
N ASP A 127 -10.80 -18.50 12.61
CA ASP A 127 -11.27 -18.23 13.97
C ASP A 127 -11.77 -19.50 14.69
N PHE A 128 -12.18 -20.52 13.94
CA PHE A 128 -12.70 -21.78 14.47
C PHE A 128 -11.64 -22.90 14.57
N CYS A 129 -10.36 -22.60 14.28
CA CYS A 129 -9.26 -23.57 14.32
C CYS A 129 -9.52 -24.85 13.51
N GLU A 130 -10.22 -24.71 12.38
CA GLU A 130 -10.52 -25.83 11.50
C GLU A 130 -9.25 -26.37 10.86
N VAL A 131 -9.20 -27.69 10.63
CA VAL A 131 -8.09 -28.35 9.93
C VAL A 131 -8.30 -28.15 8.42
N THR A 132 -8.06 -26.92 7.98
CA THR A 132 -8.21 -26.49 6.59
C THR A 132 -7.11 -25.52 6.22
N TYR A 133 -6.89 -25.33 4.92
CA TYR A 133 -6.03 -24.26 4.47
C TYR A 133 -6.67 -22.92 4.89
N SER A 134 -5.93 -22.12 5.63
CA SER A 134 -6.46 -20.87 6.16
C SER A 134 -6.07 -19.72 5.24
N ARG A 135 -7.06 -18.97 4.75
CA ARG A 135 -6.81 -17.71 4.04
C ARG A 135 -6.12 -16.72 4.98
N LYS A 136 -5.39 -15.74 4.44
CA LYS A 136 -4.88 -14.63 5.26
C LYS A 136 -6.02 -13.67 5.58
N ARG A 137 -6.01 -13.11 6.79
CA ARG A 137 -7.03 -12.16 7.24
C ARG A 137 -6.85 -10.84 6.51
N ASN A 138 -7.93 -10.36 5.91
CA ASN A 138 -8.10 -8.97 5.49
C ASN A 138 -8.94 -8.26 6.56
N SER A 139 -8.43 -7.18 7.15
CA SER A 139 -9.18 -6.37 8.12
C SER A 139 -9.83 -5.13 7.53
N ALA A 140 -9.70 -4.89 6.23
CA ALA A 140 -10.42 -3.85 5.51
C ALA A 140 -11.63 -4.44 4.79
N THR A 141 -12.54 -3.57 4.34
CA THR A 141 -13.58 -3.94 3.38
C THR A 141 -12.90 -4.32 2.07
N SER A 142 -13.55 -5.14 1.23
CA SER A 142 -13.04 -5.41 -0.13
C SER A 142 -13.54 -4.38 -1.15
N TYR A 143 -14.32 -3.40 -0.69
CA TYR A 143 -14.94 -2.39 -1.53
C TYR A 143 -14.05 -1.15 -1.64
N LEU A 144 -14.24 -0.38 -2.70
CA LEU A 144 -13.65 0.95 -2.87
C LEU A 144 -14.58 1.97 -2.21
N ASP A 145 -14.56 2.05 -0.89
CA ASP A 145 -15.52 2.79 -0.06
C ASP A 145 -14.88 3.81 0.88
N LEU A 146 -13.58 4.07 0.72
CA LEU A 146 -12.80 4.96 1.57
C LEU A 146 -12.90 4.59 3.06
N SER A 147 -12.94 3.29 3.36
CA SER A 147 -13.06 2.75 4.71
C SER A 147 -11.99 3.29 5.66
N HIS A 148 -10.77 3.53 5.19
CA HIS A 148 -9.69 4.09 6.01
C HIS A 148 -9.72 5.64 6.12
N VAL A 149 -10.60 6.32 5.38
CA VAL A 149 -10.92 7.75 5.58
C VAL A 149 -12.05 7.91 6.58
N TYR A 150 -13.09 7.10 6.44
CA TYR A 150 -14.29 7.21 7.27
C TYR A 150 -14.16 6.43 8.58
N GLY A 151 -13.61 5.21 8.55
CA GLY A 151 -13.38 4.35 9.72
C GLY A 151 -14.55 4.33 10.69
N ASP A 152 -14.25 4.63 11.95
CA ASP A 152 -15.23 4.75 13.04
C ASP A 152 -16.05 6.06 13.01
N GLY A 153 -15.94 6.87 11.97
CA GLY A 153 -16.75 8.07 11.75
C GLY A 153 -16.44 9.21 12.74
N LYS A 154 -15.17 9.61 12.86
CA LYS A 154 -14.80 10.75 13.73
C LYS A 154 -15.15 12.09 13.09
N PHE A 155 -16.40 12.50 13.29
CA PHE A 155 -16.92 13.79 12.84
C PHE A 155 -16.92 14.83 13.96
N ASP A 156 -16.88 16.12 13.61
CA ASP A 156 -17.16 17.23 14.51
C ASP A 156 -18.68 17.46 14.66
N LYS A 157 -19.06 18.45 15.46
CA LYS A 157 -20.48 18.80 15.70
C LYS A 157 -21.24 19.28 14.44
N HIS A 158 -20.52 19.59 13.37
CA HIS A 158 -21.06 20.02 12.09
C HIS A 158 -21.01 18.90 11.04
N GLY A 159 -20.64 17.68 11.42
CA GLY A 159 -20.57 16.53 10.52
C GLY A 159 -19.32 16.51 9.65
N LYS A 160 -18.33 17.37 9.91
CA LYS A 160 -17.07 17.37 9.15
C LYS A 160 -16.14 16.32 9.73
N LEU A 161 -15.39 15.63 8.89
CA LEU A 161 -14.30 14.76 9.31
C LEU A 161 -13.28 15.58 10.11
N GLN A 162 -12.90 15.07 11.27
CA GLN A 162 -11.76 15.59 12.01
C GLN A 162 -10.48 15.27 11.23
N THR A 163 -9.68 16.28 10.94
CA THR A 163 -8.47 16.15 10.12
C THR A 163 -7.21 16.48 10.90
N GLY A 164 -6.10 15.88 10.48
CA GLY A 164 -4.76 16.11 11.00
C GLY A 164 -3.82 16.64 9.92
N HIS A 165 -2.57 16.16 9.94
CA HIS A 165 -1.54 16.56 8.99
C HIS A 165 -1.98 16.30 7.53
N CYS A 166 -1.64 17.23 6.63
CA CYS A 166 -2.10 17.26 5.23
C CYS A 166 -3.62 17.27 5.01
N GLY A 167 -4.41 17.53 6.06
CA GLY A 167 -5.87 17.48 5.99
C GLY A 167 -6.43 16.05 5.89
N ALA A 168 -5.60 15.02 6.08
CA ALA A 168 -6.05 13.63 6.20
C ALA A 168 -6.98 13.48 7.41
N SER A 169 -7.98 12.60 7.30
CA SER A 169 -8.80 12.23 8.47
C SER A 169 -7.92 11.67 9.60
N VAL A 170 -8.38 11.82 10.84
CA VAL A 170 -7.74 11.19 12.00
C VAL A 170 -7.71 9.66 11.89
N GLU A 171 -8.63 9.04 11.16
CA GLU A 171 -8.63 7.59 10.91
C GLU A 171 -7.52 7.18 9.95
N THR A 172 -7.34 7.94 8.86
CA THR A 172 -6.24 7.72 7.90
C THR A 172 -4.89 7.88 8.58
N ALA A 173 -4.75 8.86 9.47
CA ALA A 173 -3.51 9.10 10.22
C ALA A 173 -3.15 7.98 11.21
N LYS A 174 -4.08 7.09 11.60
CA LYS A 174 -3.79 5.93 12.46
C LYS A 174 -3.10 4.79 11.71
N LEU A 175 -3.12 4.80 10.38
CA LEU A 175 -2.43 3.78 9.59
C LEU A 175 -0.91 3.96 9.81
N HIS A 176 -0.34 3.13 10.66
CA HIS A 176 1.10 3.17 10.94
C HIS A 176 1.90 2.74 9.70
N VAL A 177 3.00 3.44 9.42
CA VAL A 177 3.94 3.19 8.30
C VAL A 177 3.33 3.48 6.92
N ILE A 178 3.05 4.76 6.67
CA ILE A 178 2.64 5.28 5.36
C ILE A 178 3.48 6.51 5.02
N ALA A 179 3.79 6.69 3.74
CA ALA A 179 4.50 7.90 3.28
C ALA A 179 3.58 9.13 3.41
N LEU A 180 4.17 10.32 3.58
CA LEU A 180 3.46 11.60 3.60
C LEU A 180 2.43 11.73 2.45
N GLN A 181 2.80 11.24 1.27
CA GLN A 181 1.99 11.28 0.06
C GLN A 181 0.66 10.53 0.21
N PHE A 182 0.64 9.44 0.99
CA PHE A 182 -0.59 8.72 1.33
C PHE A 182 -1.54 9.61 2.14
N LEU A 183 -1.01 10.37 3.12
CA LEU A 183 -1.79 11.32 3.91
C LEU A 183 -2.31 12.47 3.03
N ILE A 184 -1.50 12.96 2.09
CA ILE A 184 -1.92 13.98 1.13
C ILE A 184 -3.13 13.49 0.33
N VAL A 185 -3.06 12.27 -0.23
CA VAL A 185 -4.16 11.67 -1.00
C VAL A 185 -5.42 11.53 -0.13
N GLY A 186 -5.31 10.96 1.08
CA GLY A 186 -6.44 10.86 2.00
C GLY A 186 -7.01 12.21 2.41
N GLY A 187 -6.15 13.23 2.49
CA GLY A 187 -6.52 14.61 2.75
C GLY A 187 -7.38 15.23 1.66
N LEU A 188 -7.14 14.91 0.40
CA LEU A 188 -7.97 15.39 -0.72
C LEU A 188 -9.43 14.92 -0.56
N PHE A 189 -9.64 13.63 -0.26
CA PHE A 189 -10.99 13.08 -0.06
C PHE A 189 -11.64 13.56 1.24
N SER A 190 -10.86 13.71 2.31
CA SER A 190 -11.34 14.25 3.59
C SER A 190 -11.82 15.70 3.42
N GLN A 191 -11.05 16.52 2.70
CA GLN A 191 -11.39 17.89 2.40
C GLN A 191 -12.60 18.00 1.45
N LEU A 192 -12.74 17.10 0.47
CA LEU A 192 -13.91 17.05 -0.40
C LEU A 192 -15.20 16.79 0.39
N HIS A 193 -15.16 15.83 1.32
CA HIS A 193 -16.29 15.58 2.21
C HIS A 193 -16.63 16.83 3.04
N ASN A 194 -15.63 17.43 3.68
CA ASN A 194 -15.81 18.62 4.51
C ASN A 194 -16.35 19.82 3.71
N TYR A 195 -15.88 20.00 2.48
CA TYR A 195 -16.39 21.00 1.56
C TYR A 195 -17.87 20.75 1.23
N CYS A 196 -18.26 19.51 0.92
CA CYS A 196 -19.65 19.16 0.68
C CYS A 196 -20.54 19.49 1.88
N VAL A 197 -20.10 19.14 3.10
CA VAL A 197 -20.82 19.44 4.33
C VAL A 197 -20.98 20.95 4.52
N ASP A 198 -19.91 21.73 4.31
CA ASP A 198 -19.96 23.19 4.38
C ASP A 198 -20.98 23.77 3.39
N GLN A 199 -21.04 23.24 2.17
CA GLN A 199 -22.01 23.70 1.16
C GLN A 199 -23.46 23.39 1.57
N VAL A 200 -23.74 22.18 2.08
CA VAL A 200 -25.09 21.82 2.53
C VAL A 200 -25.53 22.69 3.70
N MET A 201 -24.63 22.94 4.66
CA MET A 201 -24.91 23.76 5.83
C MET A 201 -25.11 25.24 5.47
N ALA A 202 -24.40 25.76 4.47
CA ALA A 202 -24.60 27.12 3.96
C ALA A 202 -26.00 27.32 3.34
N CYS A 203 -26.67 26.25 2.89
CA CYS A 203 -28.04 26.31 2.41
C CYS A 203 -29.11 26.34 3.52
N GLY A 204 -28.72 26.37 4.80
CA GLY A 204 -29.64 26.52 5.94
C GLY A 204 -30.34 25.24 6.41
N HIS A 205 -29.97 24.06 5.88
CA HIS A 205 -30.58 22.77 6.20
C HIS A 205 -29.90 22.06 7.38
N HIS A 206 -29.75 22.76 8.51
CA HIS A 206 -29.06 22.22 9.69
C HIS A 206 -29.77 21.03 10.34
N ASP A 207 -31.08 20.90 10.12
CA ASP A 207 -31.92 19.77 10.52
C ASP A 207 -31.59 18.46 9.77
N LEU A 208 -30.90 18.56 8.62
CA LEU A 208 -30.54 17.42 7.79
C LEU A 208 -29.10 16.95 8.02
N LEU A 209 -28.46 17.32 9.13
CA LEU A 209 -27.03 17.08 9.34
C LEU A 209 -26.59 15.62 9.10
N GLU A 210 -27.24 14.65 9.73
CA GLU A 210 -26.90 13.22 9.56
C GLU A 210 -27.07 12.77 8.10
N ASN A 211 -28.15 13.23 7.47
CA ASN A 211 -28.42 12.97 6.06
C ASN A 211 -27.34 13.63 5.16
N ALA A 212 -26.87 14.82 5.52
CA ALA A 212 -25.81 15.53 4.83
C ALA A 212 -24.47 14.79 4.94
N VAL A 213 -24.13 14.28 6.12
CA VAL A 213 -22.91 13.47 6.33
C VAL A 213 -22.91 12.25 5.41
N GLU A 214 -23.99 11.46 5.43
CA GLU A 214 -24.07 10.25 4.61
C GLU A 214 -24.12 10.55 3.10
N LYS A 215 -24.82 11.62 2.69
CA LYS A 215 -24.81 12.06 1.28
C LYS A 215 -23.45 12.56 0.83
N CYS A 216 -22.76 13.34 1.66
CA CYS A 216 -21.42 13.84 1.36
C CYS A 216 -20.39 12.71 1.37
N ARG A 217 -20.56 11.70 2.25
CA ARG A 217 -19.79 10.46 2.19
C ARG A 217 -20.02 9.72 0.88
N ALA A 218 -21.27 9.47 0.50
CA ALA A 218 -21.62 8.81 -0.75
C ALA A 218 -21.08 9.56 -1.99
N LEU A 219 -21.16 10.91 -1.98
CA LEU A 219 -20.59 11.74 -3.03
C LEU A 219 -19.07 11.56 -3.14
N THR A 220 -18.34 11.68 -2.02
CA THR A 220 -16.88 11.54 -2.01
C THR A 220 -16.46 10.14 -2.47
N ILE A 221 -17.15 9.09 -2.01
CA ILE A 221 -16.91 7.71 -2.47
C ILE A 221 -17.20 7.58 -3.97
N GLY A 222 -18.29 8.15 -4.47
CA GLY A 222 -18.62 8.13 -5.89
C GLY A 222 -17.57 8.84 -6.76
N VAL A 223 -17.05 9.98 -6.31
CA VAL A 223 -15.93 10.68 -6.97
C VAL A 223 -14.68 9.81 -6.95
N TYR A 224 -14.36 9.21 -5.81
CA TYR A 224 -13.22 8.31 -5.68
C TYR A 224 -13.32 7.11 -6.63
N GLN A 225 -14.43 6.37 -6.62
CA GLN A 225 -14.67 5.24 -7.50
C GLN A 225 -14.60 5.65 -8.97
N ARG A 226 -15.19 6.80 -9.32
CA ARG A 226 -15.13 7.32 -10.69
C ARG A 226 -13.69 7.56 -11.14
N ILE A 227 -12.86 8.20 -10.33
CA ILE A 227 -11.44 8.41 -10.64
C ILE A 227 -10.73 7.06 -10.83
N VAL A 228 -10.98 6.08 -9.95
CA VAL A 228 -10.38 4.75 -10.06
C VAL A 228 -10.74 4.09 -11.40
N TYR A 229 -12.03 3.99 -11.73
CA TYR A 229 -12.49 3.29 -12.91
C TYR A 229 -12.24 4.05 -14.21
N GLU A 230 -12.43 5.36 -14.25
CA GLU A 230 -12.33 6.15 -15.49
C GLU A 230 -10.91 6.65 -15.78
N GLU A 231 -10.10 6.94 -14.76
CA GLU A 231 -8.79 7.58 -14.95
C GLU A 231 -7.62 6.63 -14.64
N VAL A 232 -7.73 5.78 -13.61
CA VAL A 232 -6.60 4.94 -13.19
C VAL A 232 -6.55 3.62 -13.95
N LEU A 233 -7.63 2.83 -13.94
CA LEU A 233 -7.63 1.50 -14.54
C LEU A 233 -7.31 1.52 -16.05
N PRO A 234 -7.83 2.46 -16.88
CA PRO A 234 -7.51 2.50 -18.30
C PRO A 234 -6.05 2.82 -18.58
N VAL A 235 -5.41 3.63 -17.72
CA VAL A 235 -3.98 3.96 -17.81
C VAL A 235 -3.12 2.77 -17.41
N LEU A 236 -3.48 2.07 -16.32
CA LEU A 236 -2.72 0.92 -15.83
C LEU A 236 -2.77 -0.30 -16.77
N PHE A 237 -3.94 -0.58 -17.36
CA PHE A 237 -4.14 -1.81 -18.13
C PHE A 237 -4.21 -1.58 -19.65
N GLY A 238 -4.29 -0.34 -20.09
CA GLY A 238 -4.53 0.03 -21.48
C GLY A 238 -5.99 -0.16 -21.91
N ARG A 239 -6.45 0.69 -22.83
CA ARG A 239 -7.86 0.74 -23.27
C ARG A 239 -8.41 -0.60 -23.78
N SER A 240 -7.62 -1.33 -24.57
CA SER A 240 -8.06 -2.61 -25.15
C SER A 240 -8.32 -3.70 -24.09
N PHE A 241 -7.53 -3.77 -23.02
CA PHE A 241 -7.81 -4.71 -21.93
C PHE A 241 -8.97 -4.21 -21.05
N TYR A 242 -8.99 -2.91 -20.75
CA TYR A 242 -10.06 -2.29 -19.97
C TYR A 242 -11.45 -2.50 -20.59
N GLU A 243 -11.60 -2.25 -21.89
CA GLU A 243 -12.86 -2.46 -22.62
C GLU A 243 -13.31 -3.93 -22.61
N ARG A 244 -12.37 -4.88 -22.65
CA ARG A 244 -12.67 -6.32 -22.55
C ARG A 244 -13.16 -6.75 -21.16
N CYS A 245 -12.82 -6.00 -20.11
CA CYS A 245 -13.29 -6.28 -18.76
C CYS A 245 -14.79 -5.96 -18.61
N ASN A 246 -15.37 -5.16 -19.52
CA ASN A 246 -16.79 -4.81 -19.55
C ASN A 246 -17.31 -4.31 -18.19
N PHE A 247 -16.57 -3.41 -17.55
CA PHE A 247 -17.04 -2.76 -16.32
C PHE A 247 -18.29 -1.94 -16.65
N ASN A 248 -19.45 -2.44 -16.23
CA ASN A 248 -20.72 -1.73 -16.29
C ASN A 248 -21.13 -1.33 -14.86
N CYS A 249 -22.14 -0.46 -14.77
CA CYS A 249 -22.70 -0.03 -13.48
C CYS A 249 -23.84 -0.94 -12.99
N GLU A 250 -23.98 -2.14 -13.55
CA GLU A 250 -25.05 -3.06 -13.16
C GLU A 250 -24.61 -3.89 -11.96
N TYR A 251 -25.42 -3.87 -10.90
CA TYR A 251 -25.16 -4.67 -9.72
C TYR A 251 -25.54 -6.13 -9.95
N ASP A 252 -24.57 -7.03 -9.75
CA ASP A 252 -24.79 -8.47 -9.75
C ASP A 252 -24.50 -9.04 -8.33
N PRO A 253 -25.54 -9.49 -7.58
CA PRO A 253 -25.36 -10.02 -6.24
C PRO A 253 -24.67 -11.39 -6.21
N THR A 254 -24.46 -12.03 -7.36
CA THR A 254 -23.82 -13.35 -7.47
C THR A 254 -22.31 -13.28 -7.63
N LEU A 255 -21.76 -12.09 -7.92
CA LEU A 255 -20.31 -11.90 -8.07
C LEU A 255 -19.61 -11.86 -6.72
N GLU A 256 -18.47 -12.56 -6.64
CA GLU A 256 -17.59 -12.50 -5.46
C GLU A 256 -16.87 -11.14 -5.42
N SER A 257 -17.12 -10.36 -4.37
CA SER A 257 -16.50 -9.05 -4.16
C SER A 257 -15.23 -9.11 -3.29
N VAL A 258 -14.85 -10.30 -2.82
CA VAL A 258 -13.69 -10.47 -1.93
C VAL A 258 -12.39 -10.31 -2.71
N VAL A 259 -11.48 -9.46 -2.20
CA VAL A 259 -10.16 -9.35 -2.83
C VAL A 259 -9.39 -10.66 -2.74
N SER A 260 -8.95 -11.16 -3.89
CA SER A 260 -8.21 -12.42 -3.97
C SER A 260 -6.86 -12.35 -3.28
N SER A 261 -6.48 -13.41 -2.55
CA SER A 261 -5.15 -13.51 -1.93
C SER A 261 -3.99 -13.37 -2.94
N SER A 262 -4.22 -13.69 -4.21
CA SER A 262 -3.23 -13.47 -5.27
C SER A 262 -2.94 -11.98 -5.45
N TYR A 263 -3.99 -11.16 -5.57
CA TYR A 263 -3.88 -9.71 -5.72
C TYR A 263 -3.13 -9.09 -4.54
N ILE A 264 -3.49 -9.43 -3.30
CA ILE A 264 -2.88 -8.90 -2.06
C ILE A 264 -1.35 -9.09 -2.01
N ASN A 265 -0.88 -10.24 -2.49
CA ASN A 265 0.52 -10.66 -2.32
C ASN A 265 1.39 -10.41 -3.56
N GLY A 266 0.81 -10.09 -4.72
CA GLY A 266 1.56 -9.89 -5.96
C GLY A 266 1.06 -8.68 -6.74
N PRO A 267 0.06 -8.82 -7.65
CA PRO A 267 -0.35 -7.75 -8.57
C PRO A 267 -0.68 -6.40 -7.92
N GLY A 268 -1.30 -6.38 -6.74
CA GLY A 268 -1.61 -5.13 -6.04
C GLY A 268 -0.37 -4.36 -5.54
N ARG A 269 0.82 -4.95 -5.62
CA ARG A 269 2.10 -4.35 -5.21
C ARG A 269 3.03 -4.05 -6.38
N PHE A 270 2.58 -4.31 -7.60
CA PHE A 270 3.41 -4.18 -8.80
C PHE A 270 4.02 -2.77 -8.92
N GLN A 271 3.26 -1.75 -8.54
CA GLN A 271 3.65 -0.34 -8.62
C GLN A 271 4.86 0.01 -7.76
N HIS A 272 5.27 -0.85 -6.81
CA HIS A 272 6.49 -0.61 -6.02
C HIS A 272 7.76 -0.58 -6.87
N ILE A 273 7.77 -1.20 -8.06
CA ILE A 273 8.92 -1.14 -8.97
C ILE A 273 9.15 0.27 -9.53
N TRP A 274 8.13 1.13 -9.49
CA TRP A 274 8.18 2.50 -9.99
C TRP A 274 8.70 3.49 -8.97
N ILE A 275 8.83 3.08 -7.71
CA ILE A 275 9.22 3.97 -6.62
C ILE A 275 10.74 4.20 -6.68
N PRO A 276 11.19 5.46 -6.87
CA PRO A 276 12.60 5.79 -6.90
C PRO A 276 13.21 5.89 -5.49
N GLU A 277 14.54 5.95 -5.41
CA GLU A 277 15.26 6.19 -4.15
C GLU A 277 15.03 7.60 -3.59
N ASN A 278 14.83 8.58 -4.47
CA ASN A 278 14.60 9.98 -4.13
C ASN A 278 13.31 10.49 -4.78
N LEU A 279 12.59 11.36 -4.07
CA LEU A 279 11.45 12.11 -4.59
C LEU A 279 11.76 13.60 -4.60
N THR A 280 11.12 14.32 -5.52
CA THR A 280 11.19 15.77 -5.55
C THR A 280 10.36 16.37 -4.41
N TYR A 281 10.90 17.41 -3.80
CA TYR A 281 10.22 18.30 -2.87
C TYR A 281 10.37 19.74 -3.38
N VAL A 282 9.27 20.47 -3.54
CA VAL A 282 9.30 21.82 -4.13
C VAL A 282 9.12 22.89 -3.05
N ALA A 283 10.16 23.64 -2.73
CA ALA A 283 10.09 24.74 -1.75
C ALA A 283 10.64 26.03 -2.33
N ASN A 284 9.96 27.15 -2.08
CA ASN A 284 10.37 28.49 -2.54
C ASN A 284 10.64 28.55 -4.07
N GLY A 285 9.82 27.83 -4.87
CA GLY A 285 9.97 27.74 -6.31
C GLY A 285 11.16 26.92 -6.80
N ARG A 286 11.86 26.19 -5.92
CA ARG A 286 13.00 25.31 -6.24
C ARG A 286 12.68 23.86 -5.92
N ALA A 287 13.13 22.96 -6.79
CA ALA A 287 13.03 21.52 -6.61
C ALA A 287 14.26 20.98 -5.84
N TYR A 288 14.02 20.13 -4.86
CA TYR A 288 15.03 19.45 -4.05
C TYR A 288 14.80 17.94 -4.14
N GLN A 289 15.85 17.16 -4.35
CA GLN A 289 15.77 15.70 -4.27
C GLN A 289 15.89 15.27 -2.80
N LYS A 290 14.94 14.48 -2.33
CA LYS A 290 14.85 14.01 -0.95
C LYS A 290 14.78 12.48 -0.92
N PRO A 291 15.58 11.82 -0.07
CA PRO A 291 15.48 10.39 0.12
C PRO A 291 14.06 9.98 0.48
N LEU A 292 13.57 8.92 -0.15
CA LEU A 292 12.21 8.42 0.04
C LEU A 292 11.89 8.17 1.52
N PHE A 293 12.84 7.63 2.28
CA PHE A 293 12.63 7.26 3.69
C PHE A 293 12.31 8.47 4.59
N GLU A 294 12.76 9.69 4.25
CA GLU A 294 12.43 10.90 5.00
C GLU A 294 10.91 11.15 5.00
N PHE A 295 10.20 10.77 3.92
CA PHE A 295 8.74 10.90 3.83
C PHE A 295 7.97 9.87 4.66
N PHE A 296 8.65 8.88 5.25
CA PHE A 296 8.06 7.90 6.17
C PHE A 296 8.39 8.21 7.64
N GLU A 297 9.65 8.53 7.94
CA GLU A 297 10.12 8.70 9.32
C GLU A 297 10.04 10.15 9.80
N GLU A 298 10.20 11.11 8.89
CA GLU A 298 10.27 12.55 9.18
C GLU A 298 9.14 13.33 8.51
N TYR A 299 8.04 12.66 8.18
CA TYR A 299 6.96 13.22 7.36
C TYR A 299 6.39 14.55 7.90
N GLU A 300 6.40 14.73 9.22
CA GLU A 300 5.90 15.94 9.91
C GLU A 300 6.73 17.19 9.59
N ASN A 301 7.99 17.03 9.16
CA ASN A 301 8.90 18.13 8.82
C ASN A 301 8.58 18.75 7.44
N PHE A 302 7.73 18.12 6.65
CA PHE A 302 7.45 18.54 5.28
C PHE A 302 6.16 19.34 5.18
N VAL A 303 6.17 20.33 4.29
CA VAL A 303 4.94 21.04 3.91
C VAL A 303 4.22 20.21 2.85
N CYS A 304 2.97 19.80 3.13
CA CYS A 304 2.20 18.89 2.29
C CYS A 304 2.03 19.38 0.84
N SER A 305 1.75 20.67 0.62
CA SER A 305 1.61 21.24 -0.73
C SER A 305 2.90 21.17 -1.54
N ASN A 306 4.05 21.30 -0.86
CA ASN A 306 5.37 21.26 -1.47
C ASN A 306 5.77 19.83 -1.86
N ALA A 307 5.41 18.85 -1.03
CA ALA A 307 5.57 17.43 -1.33
C ALA A 307 4.63 16.98 -2.46
N LEU A 308 3.37 17.42 -2.44
CA LEU A 308 2.40 17.17 -3.52
C LEU A 308 2.90 17.72 -4.86
N ALA A 309 3.37 18.97 -4.87
CA ALA A 309 3.95 19.59 -6.06
C ALA A 309 5.15 18.81 -6.61
N GLY A 310 5.94 18.18 -5.74
CA GLY A 310 7.04 17.31 -6.16
C GLY A 310 6.55 16.08 -6.90
N VAL A 311 5.67 15.28 -6.30
CA VAL A 311 5.20 14.02 -6.89
C VAL A 311 4.28 14.19 -8.09
N LEU A 312 3.69 15.38 -8.28
CA LEU A 312 2.99 15.74 -9.51
C LEU A 312 3.95 15.98 -10.69
N ASN A 313 5.18 16.41 -10.42
CA ASN A 313 6.20 16.66 -11.43
C ASN A 313 7.14 15.47 -11.65
N ASP A 314 7.23 14.55 -10.68
CA ASP A 314 8.09 13.38 -10.79
C ASP A 314 7.50 12.35 -11.77
N PRO A 315 8.23 11.99 -12.84
CA PRO A 315 7.79 10.95 -13.76
C PRO A 315 7.97 9.56 -13.16
N ILE A 316 7.14 8.62 -13.59
CA ILE A 316 7.34 7.20 -13.31
C ILE A 316 8.34 6.62 -14.30
N ARG A 317 9.20 5.71 -13.81
CA ARG A 317 10.06 4.90 -14.66
C ARG A 317 9.36 3.59 -15.01
N THR A 318 8.88 3.45 -16.24
CA THR A 318 8.23 2.24 -16.74
C THR A 318 9.22 1.17 -17.24
N GLY A 319 10.52 1.49 -17.29
CA GLY A 319 11.56 0.51 -17.60
C GLY A 319 11.62 -0.57 -16.53
N GLY A 320 11.22 -1.79 -16.87
CA GLY A 320 11.06 -2.90 -15.92
C GLY A 320 11.60 -4.21 -16.46
N LEU A 321 11.52 -5.28 -15.66
CA LEU A 321 12.15 -6.60 -15.90
C LEU A 321 11.99 -7.14 -17.35
N SER A 322 10.88 -6.83 -18.04
CA SER A 322 10.65 -7.17 -19.45
C SER A 322 11.64 -6.53 -20.43
N ASP A 323 12.11 -5.33 -20.13
CA ASP A 323 13.12 -4.61 -20.92
C ASP A 323 14.54 -5.09 -20.58
N SER A 324 14.69 -5.69 -19.39
CA SER A 324 15.96 -6.23 -18.86
C SER A 324 16.22 -7.68 -19.27
N VAL A 325 15.16 -8.45 -19.55
CA VAL A 325 15.21 -9.83 -20.00
C VAL A 325 15.01 -9.85 -21.51
N ARG A 326 16.10 -9.64 -22.26
CA ARG A 326 16.13 -10.00 -23.69
C ARG A 326 16.17 -11.52 -23.78
N PHE A 327 15.13 -12.12 -24.35
CA PHE A 327 15.20 -13.50 -24.84
C PHE A 327 16.04 -13.58 -26.11
#